data_AF-A0A3D8YC67-F1
#
_entry.id   AF-A0A3D8YC67-F1
#
_cell.length_a   1.000
_cell.length_b   1.000
_cell.length_c   1.000
_cell.angle_alpha   90.00
_cell.angle_beta   90.00
_cell.angle_gamma   90.00
#
_symmetry.space_group_name_H-M   'P 1'
#
loop_
_entity.id
_entity.type
_entity.pdbx_description
1 polymer ?
#
loop_
_entity_poly.entity_id
_entity_poly.type
_entity_poly.pdbx_seq_one_letter_code
_entity_poly.pdbx_strand_id
1 'polypeptide(L)'
;MKNTGLADTVQLHLLRNFLEKVGDTNEDTRYSQEQEPLVQLLIDLCIHLEKTSIVEDFEQPFIHPMITVQKWNEELKLIVDEQISKVTSPS
;
A
#
# COMPACT_ATOMS: atom_id res chain seq x y z
N MET A 1 20.73 10.84 11.42
CA MET A 1 19.82 11.10 10.28
C MET A 1 18.70 10.08 10.39
N LYS A 2 17.46 10.52 10.64
CA LYS A 2 16.32 9.60 10.80
C LYS A 2 15.92 9.11 9.40
N ASN A 3 16.50 7.98 8.98
CA ASN A 3 16.04 7.31 7.77
C ASN A 3 14.81 6.48 8.18
N THR A 4 13.61 6.99 7.92
CA THR A 4 12.34 6.27 8.10
C THR A 4 12.11 5.19 7.04
N GLY A 5 13.18 4.76 6.36
CA GLY A 5 13.59 3.36 6.24
C GLY A 5 12.77 2.40 5.39
N LEU A 6 11.56 2.73 4.95
CA LEU A 6 10.73 1.80 4.19
C LEU A 6 10.29 2.31 2.82
N ALA A 7 9.93 3.59 2.72
CA ALA A 7 9.56 4.23 1.47
C ALA A 7 9.99 5.70 1.48
N ASP A 8 10.60 6.17 0.39
CA ASP A 8 10.81 7.61 0.19
C ASP A 8 9.52 8.32 -0.29
N THR A 9 9.55 9.65 -0.33
CA THR A 9 8.40 10.45 -0.75
C THR A 9 7.89 10.06 -2.14
N VAL A 10 8.77 9.74 -3.09
CA VAL A 10 8.39 9.35 -4.45
C VAL A 10 7.62 8.04 -4.42
N GLN A 11 8.15 7.06 -3.69
CA GLN A 11 7.53 5.75 -3.51
C GLN A 11 6.14 5.85 -2.86
N LEU A 12 5.96 6.71 -1.86
CA LEU A 12 4.66 6.95 -1.23
C LEU A 12 3.65 7.56 -2.21
N HIS A 13 4.05 8.52 -3.05
CA HIS A 13 3.16 9.06 -4.08
C HIS A 13 2.83 8.03 -5.17
N LEU A 14 3.77 7.15 -5.52
CA LEU A 14 3.51 6.04 -6.43
C LEU A 14 2.48 5.07 -5.87
N LEU A 15 2.59 4.70 -4.59
CA LEU A 15 1.58 3.88 -3.89
C LEU A 15 0.22 4.57 -3.87
N ARG A 16 0.19 5.89 -3.59
CA ARG A 16 -1.07 6.63 -3.56
C ARG A 16 -1.80 6.62 -4.90
N ASN A 17 -1.06 6.84 -5.99
CA ASN A 17 -1.59 6.80 -7.35
C ASN A 17 -2.02 5.37 -7.74
N PHE A 18 -1.26 4.36 -7.33
CA PHE A 18 -1.66 2.97 -7.51
C PHE A 18 -2.99 2.66 -6.82
N LEU A 19 -3.16 3.08 -5.57
CA LEU A 19 -4.39 2.86 -4.81
C LEU A 19 -5.60 3.63 -5.38
N GLU A 20 -5.40 4.85 -5.92
CA GLU A 20 -6.46 5.55 -6.68
C GLU A 20 -6.92 4.72 -7.87
N LYS A 21 -5.97 4.26 -8.70
CA LYS A 21 -6.28 3.44 -9.87
C LYS A 21 -7.02 2.16 -9.49
N VAL A 22 -6.62 1.50 -8.40
CA VAL A 22 -7.32 0.31 -7.90
C VAL A 22 -8.76 0.63 -7.51
N GLY A 23 -9.01 1.78 -6.88
CA GLY A 23 -10.36 2.22 -6.51
C GLY A 23 -11.24 2.58 -7.72
N ASP A 24 -10.64 3.09 -8.80
CA ASP A 24 -11.34 3.42 -10.05
C ASP A 24 -11.65 2.19 -10.92
N THR A 25 -10.96 1.08 -10.68
CA THR A 25 -11.11 -0.15 -11.44
C THR A 25 -12.14 -1.09 -10.83
N ASN A 26 -13.10 -1.56 -11.63
CA ASN A 26 -13.99 -2.65 -11.22
C ASN A 26 -13.17 -3.92 -10.90
N GLU A 27 -13.73 -4.79 -10.04
CA GLU A 27 -13.12 -6.04 -9.52
C GLU A 27 -12.50 -6.95 -10.60
N ASP A 28 -12.94 -6.82 -11.85
CA ASP A 28 -12.50 -7.61 -13.02
C ASP A 28 -11.16 -7.17 -13.64
N THR A 29 -10.50 -6.18 -13.06
CA THR A 29 -9.25 -5.64 -13.63
C THR A 29 -8.10 -6.60 -13.38
N ARG A 30 -7.57 -7.15 -14.48
CA ARG A 30 -6.47 -8.11 -14.45
C ARG A 30 -5.22 -7.48 -13.85
N TYR A 31 -4.69 -8.15 -12.83
CA TYR A 31 -3.39 -7.84 -12.26
C TYR A 31 -2.29 -7.94 -13.33
N SER A 32 -1.45 -6.90 -13.41
CA SER A 32 -0.22 -6.93 -14.19
C SER A 32 0.95 -7.21 -13.24
N GLN A 33 1.88 -8.07 -13.64
CA GLN A 33 3.12 -8.33 -12.88
C GLN A 33 3.93 -7.06 -12.62
N GLU A 34 3.76 -6.03 -13.45
CA GLU A 34 4.38 -4.72 -13.26
C GLU A 34 3.94 -4.01 -11.96
N GLN A 35 2.85 -4.47 -11.34
CA GLN A 35 2.32 -3.93 -10.08
C GLN A 35 2.86 -4.68 -8.85
N GLU A 36 3.54 -5.83 -9.02
CA GLU A 36 4.13 -6.59 -7.91
C GLU A 36 5.04 -5.77 -6.99
N PRO A 37 5.93 -4.90 -7.50
CA PRO A 37 6.79 -4.10 -6.62
C PRO A 37 6.00 -3.13 -5.73
N LEU A 38 4.87 -2.60 -6.23
CA LEU A 38 4.02 -1.68 -5.48
C LEU A 38 3.20 -2.42 -4.41
N VAL A 39 2.72 -3.62 -4.73
CA VAL A 39 2.05 -4.48 -3.76
C VAL A 39 3.01 -4.89 -2.65
N GLN A 40 4.25 -5.30 -2.98
CA GLN A 40 5.24 -5.66 -1.96
C GLN A 40 5.59 -4.49 -1.06
N LEU A 41 5.82 -3.31 -1.65
CA LEU A 41 6.10 -2.09 -0.87
C LEU A 41 4.94 -1.74 0.08
N LEU A 42 3.70 -1.96 -0.36
CA LEU A 42 2.51 -1.75 0.46
C LEU A 42 2.43 -2.74 1.63
N ILE A 43 2.76 -4.01 1.38
CA ILE A 43 2.83 -5.05 2.41
C ILE A 43 3.89 -4.69 3.44
N ASP A 44 5.09 -4.35 3.00
CA ASP A 44 6.19 -3.94 3.87
C ASP A 44 5.75 -2.76 4.73
N LEU A 45 5.09 -1.76 4.13
CA LEU A 45 4.57 -0.59 4.85
C LEU A 45 3.58 -0.98 5.93
N CYS A 46 2.65 -1.90 5.64
CA CYS A 46 1.68 -2.39 6.61
C CYS A 46 2.35 -3.15 7.76
N ILE A 47 3.38 -3.95 7.48
CA ILE A 47 4.18 -4.66 8.48
C ILE A 47 4.90 -3.65 9.38
N HIS A 48 5.57 -2.66 8.79
CA HIS A 48 6.31 -1.65 9.55
C HIS A 48 5.43 -0.80 10.46
N LEU A 49 4.20 -0.52 10.02
CA LEU A 49 3.22 0.26 10.78
C LEU A 49 2.35 -0.61 11.70
N GLU A 50 2.68 -1.89 11.86
CA GLU A 50 1.97 -2.84 12.72
C GLU A 50 0.47 -2.93 12.41
N LYS A 51 0.10 -2.88 11.13
CA LYS A 51 -1.29 -2.99 10.64
C LYS A 51 -1.72 -4.46 10.57
N THR A 52 -1.73 -5.13 11.71
CA THR A 52 -1.84 -6.59 11.84
C THR A 52 -3.00 -7.20 11.04
N SER A 53 -4.21 -6.61 11.11
CA SER A 53 -5.38 -7.16 10.38
C SER A 53 -5.24 -7.12 8.86
N ILE A 54 -4.50 -6.14 8.32
CA ILE A 54 -4.25 -6.05 6.87
C ILE A 54 -3.15 -7.05 6.48
N VAL A 55 -2.11 -7.17 7.29
CA VAL A 55 -1.00 -8.12 7.08
C VAL A 55 -1.51 -9.56 7.07
N GLU A 56 -2.35 -9.94 8.04
CA GLU A 56 -2.95 -11.28 8.12
C GLU A 56 -3.75 -11.66 6.86
N ASP A 57 -4.41 -10.68 6.23
CA ASP A 57 -5.12 -10.88 4.97
C ASP A 57 -4.18 -11.04 3.76
N PHE A 58 -3.00 -10.42 3.78
CA PHE A 58 -1.98 -10.62 2.74
C PHE A 58 -1.29 -11.99 2.86
N GLU A 59 -1.24 -12.56 4.07
CA GLU A 59 -0.63 -13.87 4.33
C GLU A 59 -1.56 -15.05 3.97
N GLN A 60 -2.81 -14.79 3.56
CA GLN A 60 -3.75 -15.85 3.19
C GLN A 60 -3.30 -16.58 1.91
N PRO A 61 -2.96 -17.89 1.98
CA PRO A 61 -2.25 -18.59 0.91
C PRO A 61 -3.04 -18.77 -0.39
N PHE A 62 -4.36 -18.57 -0.36
CA PHE A 62 -5.25 -18.75 -1.51
C PHE A 62 -5.88 -17.43 -1.99
N ILE A 63 -5.55 -16.31 -1.35
CA ILE A 63 -6.06 -15.00 -1.73
C ILE A 63 -4.97 -14.30 -2.53
N HIS A 64 -5.28 -13.93 -3.76
CA HIS A 64 -4.36 -13.12 -4.55
C HIS A 64 -4.19 -11.75 -3.87
N PRO A 65 -2.97 -11.23 -3.65
CA PRO A 65 -2.73 -9.99 -2.90
C PRO A 65 -3.57 -8.79 -3.37
N MET A 66 -3.87 -8.70 -4.67
CA MET A 66 -4.76 -7.65 -5.20
C MET A 66 -6.18 -7.66 -4.64
N ILE A 67 -6.73 -8.84 -4.30
CA ILE A 67 -8.03 -8.93 -3.64
C ILE A 67 -7.95 -8.25 -2.28
N THR A 68 -6.85 -8.45 -1.55
CA THR A 68 -6.57 -7.77 -0.29
C THR A 68 -6.39 -6.26 -0.49
N VAL A 69 -5.66 -5.83 -1.53
CA VAL A 69 -5.53 -4.40 -1.87
C VAL A 69 -6.89 -3.75 -2.18
N GLN A 70 -7.75 -4.43 -2.93
CA GLN A 70 -9.10 -3.95 -3.25
C GLN A 70 -9.97 -3.87 -2.00
N LYS A 71 -9.95 -4.93 -1.17
CA LYS A 71 -10.69 -5.01 0.10
C LYS A 71 -10.33 -3.85 1.05
N TRP A 72 -9.05 -3.55 1.18
CA TRP A 72 -8.54 -2.54 2.11
C TRP A 72 -8.23 -1.19 1.47
N ASN A 73 -8.66 -0.96 0.21
CA ASN A 73 -8.19 0.14 -0.61
C ASN A 73 -8.26 1.50 0.11
N GLU A 74 -9.40 1.83 0.70
CA GLU A 74 -9.60 3.10 1.40
C GLU A 74 -8.73 3.23 2.67
N GLU A 75 -8.59 2.18 3.47
CA GLU A 75 -7.72 2.19 4.65
C GLU A 75 -6.24 2.33 4.24
N LEU A 76 -5.83 1.65 3.17
CA LEU A 76 -4.49 1.75 2.62
C LEU A 76 -4.18 3.16 2.09
N LYS A 77 -5.15 3.85 1.49
CA LYS A 77 -5.00 5.25 1.07
C LYS A 77 -4.74 6.16 2.27
N LEU A 78 -5.52 6.01 3.34
CA LEU A 78 -5.35 6.78 4.58
C LEU A 78 -3.97 6.56 5.21
N ILE A 79 -3.51 5.30 5.24
CA ILE A 79 -2.18 4.95 5.74
C ILE A 79 -1.09 5.66 4.93
N VAL A 80 -1.16 5.58 3.60
CA VAL A 80 -0.17 6.21 2.71
C VAL A 80 -0.20 7.74 2.84
N ASP A 81 -1.38 8.37 2.89
CA ASP A 81 -1.53 9.81 3.05
C ASP A 81 -0.97 10.31 4.40
N GLU A 82 -1.13 9.54 5.48
CA GLU A 82 -0.53 9.82 6.78
C GLU A 82 1.01 9.83 6.69
N GLN A 83 1.60 8.87 5.97
CA GLN A 83 3.06 8.82 5.80
C GLN A 83 3.56 9.96 4.92
N ILE A 84 2.87 10.30 3.83
CA ILE A 84 3.20 11.47 3.01
C ILE A 84 3.20 12.74 3.88
N SER A 85 2.18 12.91 4.72
CA SER A 85 2.06 14.06 5.62
C SER A 85 3.22 14.14 6.62
N LYS A 86 3.64 13.01 7.20
CA LYS A 86 4.77 12.93 8.14
C LYS A 86 6.11 13.31 7.49
N VAL A 87 6.31 12.94 6.22
CA VAL A 87 7.57 13.22 5.51
C VAL A 87 7.60 14.64 4.94
N THR A 88 6.45 15.20 4.56
CA THR A 88 6.33 16.56 3.99
C THR A 88 6.22 17.65 5.04
N SER A 89 5.71 17.34 6.24
CA SER A 89 5.63 18.24 7.39
C SER A 89 6.50 17.72 8.54
N PRO A 90 7.84 17.75 8.41
CA PRO A 90 8.72 17.37 9.52
C PRO A 90 8.53 18.39 10.65
N SER A 91 7.95 17.94 11.77
CA SER A 91 7.97 18.68 13.03
C SER A 91 9.38 18.77 13.60
#